data_AF-A0A2E8ETK8-F1
#
_entry.id   AF-A0A2E8ETK8-F1
#
_cell.length_a   1.000
_cell.length_b   1.000
_cell.length_c   1.000
_cell.angle_alpha   90.00
_cell.angle_beta   90.00
_cell.angle_gamma   90.00
#
_symmetry.space_group_name_H-M   'P 1'
#
loop_
_entity.id
_entity.type
_entity.pdbx_description
1 polymer ?
#
loop_
_entity_poly.entity_id
_entity_poly.type
_entity_poly.pdbx_seq_one_letter_code
_entity_poly.pdbx_strand_id
1 'polypeptide(L)' 'MNTLILPNSHSLIEETISNLNSSAKDFSDYLIVFPGKRPSHFIRKALAQREKGSLIPPIIFSIDEFIDH' A
#
# COMPACT_ATOMS: atom_id res chain seq x y z
N MET A 1 16.88 5.01 -11.06
CA MET A 1 15.40 5.08 -11.03
C MET A 1 14.90 3.64 -10.96
N ASN A 2 14.20 3.24 -9.89
CA ASN A 2 13.64 1.89 -9.78
C ASN A 2 12.17 1.96 -10.20
N THR A 3 11.84 1.40 -11.37
CA THR A 3 10.50 1.47 -11.95
C THR A 3 10.06 0.07 -12.35
N LEU A 4 8.93 -0.37 -11.82
CA LEU A 4 8.30 -1.64 -12.15
C LEU A 4 7.08 -1.38 -13.04
N ILE A 5 7.02 -2.02 -14.21
CA ILE A 5 5.86 -1.98 -15.10
C ILE A 5 5.11 -3.29 -14.97
N LEU A 6 3.81 -3.21 -14.66
CA LEU A 6 2.98 -4.39 -14.43
C LEU A 6 2.21 -4.80 -15.69
N PRO A 7 2.11 -6.10 -16.00
CA PRO A 7 1.17 -6.59 -16.99
C PRO A 7 -0.28 -6.28 -16.57
N ASN A 8 -1.17 -6.11 -17.54
CA ASN A 8 -2.60 -5.84 -17.27
C ASN A 8 -3.32 -6.96 -16.49
N SER A 9 -2.74 -8.16 -16.43
CA SER A 9 -3.27 -9.29 -15.66
C SER A 9 -2.92 -9.23 -14.16
N HIS A 10 -2.07 -8.31 -13.73
CA HIS A 10 -1.63 -8.21 -12.33
C HIS A 10 -2.47 -7.19 -11.55
N SER A 11 -2.73 -7.52 -10.29
CA SER A 11 -3.36 -6.59 -9.35
C SER A 11 -2.32 -5.61 -8.82
N LEU A 12 -2.50 -4.32 -9.10
CA LEU A 12 -1.67 -3.25 -8.54
C LEU A 12 -1.64 -3.29 -7.00
N ILE A 13 -2.76 -3.65 -6.38
CA ILE A 13 -2.88 -3.72 -4.91
C ILE A 13 -2.01 -4.85 -4.34
N GLU A 14 -2.10 -6.05 -4.92
CA GLU A 14 -1.35 -7.20 -4.45
C GLU A 14 0.16 -7.00 -4.65
N GLU A 15 0.55 -6.45 -5.80
CA GLU A 15 1.94 -6.16 -6.10
C GLU A 15 2.50 -5.01 -5.24
N THR A 16 1.70 -4.00 -4.93
CA THR A 16 2.15 -2.96 -3.98
C THR A 16 2.46 -3.59 -2.62
N ILE A 17 1.59 -4.48 -2.15
CA ILE A 17 1.73 -5.13 -0.85
C ILE A 17 2.92 -6.10 -0.86
N SER A 18 3.13 -6.90 -1.92
CA SER A 18 4.25 -7.84 -2.02
C SER A 18 5.61 -7.15 -1.84
N ASN A 19 5.71 -5.87 -2.22
CA ASN A 19 6.92 -5.06 -2.06
C ASN A 19 7.08 -4.43 -0.66
N LEU A 20 6.08 -4.54 0.22
CA LEU A 20 6.16 -4.05 1.61
C LEU A 20 6.75 -5.12 2.52
N ASN A 21 7.99 -4.89 2.96
CA ASN A 21 8.70 -5.70 3.95
C ASN A 21 8.62 -5.02 5.33
N SER A 22 8.32 -5.77 6.38
CA SER A 22 8.34 -5.23 7.75
C SER A 22 8.99 -6.17 8.74
N SER A 23 9.50 -5.60 9.83
CA SER A 23 9.75 -6.32 11.07
C SER A 23 8.51 -6.19 11.95
N ALA A 24 8.13 -7.25 12.65
CA ALA A 24 7.06 -7.24 13.65
C ALA A 24 5.69 -6.65 13.20
N LYS A 25 5.36 -6.73 11.90
CA LYS A 25 4.11 -6.22 11.31
C LYS A 25 3.95 -4.69 11.41
N ASP A 26 5.06 -3.97 11.45
CA ASP A 26 5.10 -2.52 11.41
C ASP A 26 5.41 -1.99 10.01
N PHE A 27 4.43 -1.33 9.40
CA PHE A 27 4.54 -0.74 8.06
C PHE A 27 4.57 0.80 8.10
N SER A 28 4.71 1.42 9.28
CA SER A 28 4.65 2.88 9.44
C SER A 28 5.73 3.63 8.66
N ASP A 29 6.85 2.98 8.34
CA ASP A 29 7.93 3.54 7.51
C ASP A 29 7.56 3.71 6.02
N TYR A 30 6.44 3.15 5.58
CA TYR A 30 6.00 3.23 4.19
C TYR A 30 5.00 4.36 3.98
N LEU A 31 5.27 5.15 2.94
CA LEU A 31 4.34 6.09 2.34
C LEU A 31 3.87 5.55 0.99
N ILE A 32 2.54 5.42 0.82
CA ILE A 32 1.94 4.95 -0.43
C ILE A 32 1.00 6.03 -0.96
N VAL A 33 1.23 6.49 -2.19
CA VAL A 33 0.41 7.51 -2.84
C VAL A 33 -0.26 6.91 -4.07
N PHE A 34 -1.59 7.02 -4.15
CA PHE A 34 -2.38 6.57 -5.30
C PHE A 34 -3.12 7.72 -5.98
N PRO A 35 -3.43 7.64 -7.28
CA PRO A 35 -4.22 8.66 -7.97
C PRO A 35 -5.64 8.89 -7.43
N GLY A 36 -6.19 7.95 -6.64
CA GLY A 36 -7.54 8.06 -6.10
C GLY A 36 -7.66 7.50 -4.69
N LYS A 37 -8.82 7.71 -4.07
CA LYS A 37 -9.03 7.40 -2.64
C LYS A 37 -9.35 5.93 -2.35
N ARG A 38 -10.01 5.22 -3.27
CA ARG A 38 -10.44 3.82 -3.08
C ARG A 38 -9.29 2.82 -2.84
N PRO A 39 -8.14 2.89 -3.54
CA PRO A 39 -6.98 2.03 -3.29
C PRO A 39 -6.56 1.90 -1.83
N SER A 40 -6.68 2.95 -1.03
CA SER A 40 -6.32 2.93 0.40
C SER A 40 -7.09 1.86 1.20
N HIS A 41 -8.39 1.72 0.94
CA HIS A 41 -9.23 0.69 1.58
C HIS A 41 -8.80 -0.72 1.17
N PHE A 42 -8.47 -0.92 -0.11
CA PHE A 42 -8.02 -2.22 -0.62
C PHE A 42 -6.65 -2.61 -0.04
N ILE A 43 -5.71 -1.67 0.06
CA ILE A 43 -4.39 -1.91 0.65
C ILE A 43 -4.52 -2.31 2.12
N ARG A 44 -5.28 -1.55 2.91
CA ARG A 44 -5.50 -1.85 4.34
C ARG A 44 -6.13 -3.23 4.53
N LYS A 45 -7.16 -3.55 3.73
CA LYS A 45 -7.83 -4.85 3.78
C LYS A 45 -6.87 -5.99 3.43
N ALA A 46 -6.13 -5.87 2.33
CA ALA A 46 -5.24 -6.92 1.86
C ALA A 46 -4.02 -7.10 2.80
N LEU A 47 -3.48 -6.02 3.39
CA LEU A 47 -2.45 -6.12 4.44
C LEU A 47 -2.96 -6.84 5.69
N ALA A 48 -4.15 -6.48 6.18
CA ALA A 48 -4.75 -7.15 7.33
C ALA A 48 -4.99 -8.65 7.06
N GLN A 49 -5.42 -9.00 5.85
CA GLN A 49 -5.58 -10.40 5.41
C GLN A 49 -4.24 -11.14 5.32
N ARG A 50 -3.19 -10.49 4.80
CA ARG A 50 -1.84 -11.07 4.69
C ARG A 50 -1.24 -11.38 6.06
N GLU A 51 -1.29 -10.42 6.97
CA GLU A 51 -0.63 -10.52 8.28
C GLU A 51 -1.45 -11.30 9.33
N LYS A 52 -2.72 -11.61 9.02
CA LYS A 52 -3.63 -12.39 9.88
C LYS A 52 -3.67 -11.89 11.32
N GLY A 53 -3.84 -10.58 11.51
CA GLY A 53 -3.89 -9.99 12.85
C GLY A 53 -3.76 -8.47 12.84
N SER A 54 -3.52 -7.91 14.03
CA SER A 54 -3.22 -6.48 14.18
C SER A 54 -1.85 -6.15 13.57
N LEU A 55 -1.76 -4.96 13.00
CA LEU A 55 -0.55 -4.41 12.37
C LEU A 55 -0.52 -2.90 12.56
N ILE A 56 0.66 -2.30 12.42
CA ILE A 56 0.79 -0.83 12.31
C ILE A 56 0.78 -0.51 10.81
N PRO A 57 -0.24 0.21 10.30
CA PRO A 57 -0.42 0.38 8.86
C PRO A 57 0.56 1.41 8.28
N PRO A 58 0.80 1.36 6.95
CA PRO A 58 1.50 2.43 6.26
C PRO A 58 0.66 3.71 6.20
N ILE A 59 1.33 4.84 5.94
CA ILE A 59 0.66 6.08 5.57
C ILE A 59 0.21 5.96 4.12
N ILE A 60 -1.08 6.20 3.86
CA ILE A 60 -1.65 6.08 2.52
C ILE A 60 -2.42 7.35 2.19
N PHE A 61 -2.08 7.98 1.07
CA PHE A 61 -2.78 9.14 0.55
C PHE A 61 -3.32 8.88 -0.87
N SER A 62 -4.40 9.56 -1.23
CA SER A 62 -4.62 9.94 -2.62
C SER A 62 -3.70 11.09 -3.05
N ILE A 63 -3.50 11.31 -4.34
CA ILE A 63 -2.69 12.45 -4.83
C ILE A 63 -3.21 13.77 -4.25
N ASP A 64 -4.53 13.99 -4.26
CA ASP A 64 -5.13 15.20 -3.69
C ASP A 64 -4.78 15.37 -2.21
N GLU A 65 -4.93 14.30 -1.42
CA GLU A 65 -4.61 14.32 0.02
C GLU A 65 -3.11 14.48 0.28
N PHE A 66 -2.26 13.98 -0.60
CA PHE A 66 -0.81 14.11 -0.48
C PHE A 66 -0.34 15.54 -0.77
N ILE A 67 -0.97 16.22 -1.72
CA ILE A 67 -0.65 17.61 -2.06
C ILE A 67 -1.03 18.56 -0.92
N ASP A 68 -2.12 18.26 -0.20
CA ASP A 68 -2.62 19.07 0.90
C ASP A 68 -1.96 18.78 2.27
N HIS A 69 -1.04 17.81 2.35
CA HIS A 69 -0.40 17.36 3.59
C HIS A 69 0.90 18.12 3.91
#